data_AF-A0A428J633-F1
#
_entry.id   AF-A0A428J633-F1
#
_cell.length_a   1.000
_cell.length_b   1.000
_cell.length_c   1.000
_cell.angle_alpha   90.00
_cell.angle_beta   90.00
_cell.angle_gamma   90.00
#
_symmetry.space_group_name_H-M   'P 1'
#
loop_
_entity.id
_entity.type
_entity.pdbx_description
1 polymer ?
#
loop_
_entity_poly.entity_id
_entity_poly.type
_entity_poly.pdbx_seq_one_letter_code
_entity_poly.pdbx_strand_id
1 'polypeptide(L)'
;MPCSFLFTNYKREQEKMAINYKFNQWRNSGETATEISEKGYELLRSGHGMFTGEMLGNILYRHYIQGESANALCRDITAIPHQTVKAVLRGSFSPRAFNIFMEMAETEPEELDRMFKGDVSNA
;
A
#
# COMPACT_ATOMS: atom_id res chain seq x y z
N MET A 1 3.55 62.81 11.69
CA MET A 1 2.36 61.98 11.44
C MET A 1 2.82 60.62 10.92
N PRO A 2 2.73 59.52 11.70
CA PRO A 2 2.99 58.18 11.18
C PRO A 2 1.66 57.43 10.93
N CYS A 3 1.48 56.95 9.70
CA CYS A 3 0.43 56.01 9.30
C CYS A 3 0.61 54.67 10.01
N SER A 4 -0.14 54.44 11.09
CA SER A 4 -0.16 53.19 11.89
C SER A 4 -1.39 52.33 11.62
N PHE A 5 -1.88 52.27 10.37
CA PHE A 5 -3.20 51.69 10.04
C PHE A 5 -3.20 50.53 9.04
N LEU A 6 -2.08 49.80 8.86
CA LEU A 6 -2.04 48.67 7.92
C LEU A 6 -1.54 47.34 8.49
N PHE A 7 -1.23 47.25 9.79
CA PHE A 7 -0.73 45.99 10.39
C PHE A 7 -1.78 45.13 11.09
N THR A 8 -3.00 45.64 11.31
CA THR A 8 -4.02 44.93 12.12
C THR A 8 -4.93 44.00 11.32
N ASN A 9 -5.06 44.18 10.00
CA ASN A 9 -5.93 43.31 9.19
C ASN A 9 -5.22 42.06 8.67
N TYR A 10 -3.90 42.09 8.46
CA TYR A 10 -3.18 40.92 7.93
C TYR A 10 -3.10 39.74 8.91
N LYS A 11 -3.18 40.02 10.22
CA LYS A 11 -3.15 38.99 11.27
C LYS A 11 -4.50 38.30 11.48
N ARG A 12 -5.60 38.89 11.02
CA ARG A 12 -6.97 38.36 11.22
C ARG A 12 -7.40 37.35 10.14
N GLU A 13 -6.70 37.31 9.01
CA GLU A 13 -6.98 36.35 7.92
C GLU A 13 -6.15 35.05 8.01
N GLN A 14 -5.05 35.05 8.78
CA GLN A 14 -4.18 33.88 8.92
C GLN A 14 -4.76 32.79 9.86
N GLU A 15 -5.76 33.11 10.68
CA GLU A 15 -6.43 32.12 11.54
C GLU A 15 -7.46 31.25 10.81
N LYS A 16 -7.84 31.58 9.56
CA LYS A 16 -8.92 30.87 8.84
C LYS A 16 -8.48 29.85 7.80
N MET A 17 -7.19 29.74 7.51
CA MET A 17 -6.65 28.73 6.59
C MET A 17 -5.69 27.77 7.29
N ALA A 18 -6.02 27.35 8.52
CA ALA A 18 -5.46 26.12 9.08
C ALA A 18 -5.96 24.95 8.23
N ILE A 19 -5.22 24.64 7.16
CA ILE A 19 -5.45 23.46 6.34
C ILE A 19 -5.40 22.28 7.29
N ASN A 20 -6.55 21.67 7.54
CA ASN A 20 -6.68 20.55 8.45
C ASN A 20 -6.09 19.32 7.74
N TYR A 21 -4.77 19.16 7.86
CA TYR A 21 -4.00 18.05 7.30
C TYR A 21 -4.40 16.77 8.03
N LYS A 22 -5.47 16.13 7.55
CA LYS A 22 -5.92 14.82 8.01
C LYS A 22 -5.06 13.72 7.40
N PHE A 23 -3.79 13.66 7.81
CA PHE A 23 -2.95 12.48 7.60
C PHE A 23 -3.60 11.33 8.38
N ASN A 24 -3.98 10.25 7.69
CA ASN A 24 -4.58 9.03 8.27
C ASN A 24 -6.09 9.05 8.56
N GLN A 25 -6.87 9.93 7.90
CA GLN A 25 -8.33 9.75 7.89
C GLN A 25 -8.85 9.53 6.48
N TRP A 26 -9.80 8.61 6.33
CA TRP A 26 -10.59 8.50 5.11
C TRP A 26 -11.32 9.81 4.86
N ARG A 27 -11.15 10.38 3.65
CA ARG A 27 -11.71 11.70 3.31
C ARG A 27 -13.24 11.77 3.46
N ASN A 28 -13.92 10.64 3.26
CA ASN A 28 -15.38 10.55 3.27
C ASN A 28 -15.96 10.12 4.62
N SER A 29 -15.29 9.25 5.39
CA SER A 29 -15.81 8.76 6.69
C SER A 29 -15.16 9.39 7.92
N GLY A 30 -13.95 9.93 7.80
CA GLY A 30 -13.19 10.47 8.94
C GLY A 30 -12.60 9.40 9.86
N GLU A 31 -12.77 8.13 9.55
CA GLU A 31 -12.21 7.01 10.31
C GLU A 31 -10.69 6.94 10.13
N THR A 32 -10.00 6.57 11.21
CA THR A 32 -8.56 6.30 11.18
C THR A 32 -8.26 5.19 10.19
N ALA A 33 -7.42 5.50 9.19
CA ALA A 33 -6.95 4.50 8.24
C ALA A 33 -6.26 3.35 9.00
N THR A 34 -6.58 2.12 8.65
CA THR A 34 -6.01 0.92 9.27
C THR A 34 -4.49 1.00 9.19
N GLU A 35 -3.82 0.97 10.34
CA GLU A 35 -2.36 1.00 10.39
C GLU A 35 -1.82 -0.30 9.80
N ILE A 36 -1.11 -0.19 8.68
CA ILE A 36 -0.33 -1.27 8.08
C ILE A 36 1.04 -1.29 8.77
N SER A 37 1.58 -2.48 9.03
CA SER A 37 2.93 -2.60 9.60
C SER A 37 4.00 -1.95 8.70
N GLU A 38 5.13 -1.52 9.26
CA GLU A 38 6.21 -0.86 8.51
C GLU A 38 6.70 -1.75 7.34
N LYS A 39 6.78 -3.06 7.58
CA LYS A 39 7.12 -4.07 6.56
C LYS A 39 6.05 -4.19 5.49
N GLY A 40 4.77 -4.11 5.85
CA GLY A 40 3.67 -4.08 4.89
C GLY A 40 3.75 -2.85 3.98
N TYR A 41 4.07 -1.68 4.52
CA TYR A 41 4.34 -0.49 3.70
C TYR A 41 5.56 -0.66 2.80
N GLU A 42 6.62 -1.29 3.30
CA GLU A 42 7.82 -1.56 2.50
C GLU A 42 7.51 -2.51 1.34
N LEU A 43 6.71 -3.56 1.59
CA LEU A 43 6.23 -4.50 0.58
C LEU A 43 5.46 -3.77 -0.52
N LEU A 44 4.49 -2.93 -0.15
CA LEU A 44 3.69 -2.15 -1.13
C LEU A 44 4.55 -1.21 -1.97
N ARG A 45 5.61 -0.63 -1.38
CA ARG A 45 6.58 0.22 -2.09
C ARG A 45 7.60 -0.55 -2.92
N SER A 46 7.79 -1.84 -2.68
CA SER A 46 8.79 -2.68 -3.36
C SER A 46 8.40 -3.14 -4.78
N GLY A 47 7.57 -2.36 -5.47
CA GLY A 47 7.19 -2.59 -6.85
C GLY A 47 8.39 -2.68 -7.80
N HIS A 48 8.21 -3.38 -8.92
CA HIS A 48 9.27 -3.57 -9.91
C HIS A 48 8.74 -3.34 -11.33
N GLY A 49 9.34 -2.38 -12.04
CA GLY A 49 8.93 -1.98 -13.38
C GLY A 49 7.50 -1.44 -13.41
N MET A 50 6.63 -2.11 -14.18
CA MET A 50 5.22 -1.73 -14.33
C MET A 50 4.30 -2.37 -13.27
N PHE A 51 4.83 -3.21 -12.38
CA PHE A 51 4.03 -3.95 -11.39
C PHE A 51 4.20 -3.36 -10.00
N THR A 52 3.07 -3.08 -9.35
CA THR A 52 3.05 -2.55 -7.98
C THR A 52 3.43 -3.63 -6.97
N GLY A 53 3.93 -3.23 -5.80
CA GLY A 53 4.24 -4.15 -4.71
C GLY A 53 3.00 -4.93 -4.25
N GLU A 54 1.83 -4.30 -4.33
CA GLU A 54 0.53 -4.95 -4.06
C GLU A 54 0.25 -6.11 -5.01
N MET A 55 0.42 -5.93 -6.33
CA MET A 55 0.20 -7.01 -7.31
C MET A 55 1.17 -8.17 -7.07
N LEU A 56 2.44 -7.86 -6.79
CA LEU A 56 3.46 -8.87 -6.50
C LEU A 56 3.14 -9.61 -5.21
N GLY A 57 2.77 -8.89 -4.15
CA GLY A 57 2.35 -9.44 -2.87
C GLY A 57 1.13 -10.33 -2.98
N ASN A 58 0.12 -9.95 -3.77
CA ASN A 58 -1.07 -10.76 -4.01
C ASN A 58 -0.74 -12.08 -4.72
N ILE A 59 0.13 -12.06 -5.75
CA ILE A 59 0.60 -13.30 -6.39
C ILE A 59 1.26 -14.24 -5.38
N LEU A 60 2.14 -13.70 -4.54
CA LEU A 60 2.86 -14.47 -3.53
C LEU A 60 1.90 -15.01 -2.46
N TYR A 61 0.96 -14.21 -2.00
CA TYR A 61 -0.06 -14.59 -1.04
C TYR A 61 -0.93 -15.74 -1.54
N ARG A 62 -1.48 -15.63 -2.75
CA ARG A 62 -2.31 -16.71 -3.33
C ARG A 62 -1.52 -18.02 -3.50
N HIS A 63 -0.23 -17.94 -3.83
CA HIS A 63 0.59 -19.14 -3.98
C HIS A 63 1.00 -19.77 -2.65
N TYR A 64 1.62 -18.99 -1.75
CA TYR A 64 2.26 -19.50 -0.55
C TYR A 64 1.30 -19.65 0.64
N ILE A 65 0.29 -18.77 0.74
CA ILE A 65 -0.68 -18.83 1.85
C ILE A 65 -1.92 -19.62 1.43
N GLN A 66 -2.50 -19.35 0.26
CA GLN A 66 -3.70 -20.05 -0.21
C GLN A 66 -3.42 -21.36 -0.95
N GLY A 67 -2.16 -21.64 -1.30
CA GLY A 67 -1.76 -22.89 -1.96
C GLY A 67 -2.17 -23.00 -3.42
N GLU A 68 -2.49 -21.89 -4.09
CA GLU A 68 -2.89 -21.93 -5.49
C GLU A 68 -1.72 -22.31 -6.40
N SER A 69 -2.00 -23.14 -7.42
CA SER A 69 -0.98 -23.52 -8.39
C SER A 69 -0.58 -22.34 -9.28
N ALA A 70 0.69 -22.27 -9.68
CA ALA A 70 1.17 -21.26 -10.61
C ALA A 70 0.36 -21.21 -11.93
N ASN A 71 -0.17 -22.35 -12.38
CA ASN A 71 -1.00 -22.43 -13.57
C ASN A 71 -2.39 -21.82 -13.37
N ALA A 72 -2.97 -21.94 -12.18
CA ALA A 72 -4.23 -21.28 -11.82
C ALA A 72 -4.03 -19.76 -11.77
N LEU A 73 -2.96 -19.30 -11.09
CA LEU A 73 -2.61 -17.88 -11.03
C LEU A 73 -2.41 -17.23 -12.39
N CYS A 74 -1.75 -17.94 -13.31
CA CYS A 74 -1.56 -17.46 -14.69
C CYS A 74 -2.90 -17.31 -15.44
N ARG A 75 -3.90 -18.15 -15.15
CA ARG A 75 -5.22 -18.06 -15.79
C ARG A 75 -6.06 -16.94 -15.20
N ASP A 76 -5.98 -16.74 -13.89
CA ASP A 76 -6.79 -15.75 -13.18
C ASP A 76 -6.25 -14.33 -13.34
N ILE A 77 -4.92 -14.17 -13.31
CA ILE A 77 -4.26 -12.87 -13.37
C ILE A 77 -3.85 -12.58 -14.81
N THR A 78 -4.83 -12.23 -15.65
CA THR A 78 -4.63 -11.92 -17.07
C THR A 78 -3.82 -10.63 -17.30
N ALA A 79 -3.76 -9.75 -16.30
CA ALA A 79 -3.01 -8.50 -16.34
C ALA A 79 -1.48 -8.71 -16.32
N ILE A 80 -1.00 -9.88 -15.89
CA ILE A 80 0.42 -10.15 -15.73
C ILE A 80 0.84 -11.30 -16.67
N PRO A 81 1.90 -11.13 -17.49
CA PRO A 81 2.39 -12.20 -18.34
C PRO A 81 2.76 -13.44 -17.52
N HIS A 82 2.46 -14.64 -18.05
CA HIS A 82 2.72 -15.91 -17.35
C HIS A 82 4.18 -16.08 -16.95
N GLN A 83 5.12 -15.58 -17.76
CA GLN A 83 6.55 -15.62 -17.45
C GLN A 83 6.88 -14.79 -16.22
N THR A 84 6.26 -13.61 -16.09
CA THR A 84 6.42 -12.72 -14.94
C THR A 84 5.84 -13.36 -13.69
N VAL A 85 4.64 -13.94 -13.74
CA VAL A 85 4.07 -14.67 -12.58
C VAL A 85 5.04 -15.74 -12.08
N LYS A 86 5.58 -16.58 -12.98
CA LYS A 86 6.56 -17.60 -12.59
C LYS A 86 7.87 -17.03 -12.05
N ALA A 87 8.33 -15.90 -12.59
CA ALA A 87 9.54 -15.22 -12.12
C ALA A 87 9.34 -14.57 -10.73
N VAL A 88 8.13 -14.08 -10.44
CA VAL A 88 7.74 -13.57 -9.12
C VAL A 88 7.73 -14.68 -8.09
N LEU A 89 7.10 -15.83 -8.40
CA LEU A 89 7.05 -16.98 -7.49
C LEU A 89 8.44 -17.55 -7.17
N ARG A 90 9.38 -17.43 -8.09
CA ARG A 90 10.79 -17.83 -7.92
C ARG A 90 11.64 -16.77 -7.20
N GLY A 91 11.12 -15.57 -6.96
CA GLY A 91 11.86 -14.44 -6.40
C GLY A 91 12.85 -13.77 -7.36
N SER A 92 12.95 -14.21 -8.62
CA SER A 92 13.91 -13.63 -9.58
C SER A 92 13.45 -12.29 -10.16
N PHE A 93 12.15 -11.99 -10.11
CA PHE A 93 11.60 -10.75 -10.65
C PHE A 93 11.80 -9.54 -9.72
N SER A 94 11.48 -9.70 -8.43
CA SER A 94 11.74 -8.70 -7.39
C SER A 94 12.21 -9.42 -6.13
N PRO A 95 13.53 -9.67 -5.98
CA PRO A 95 14.07 -10.36 -4.82
C PRO A 95 13.75 -9.64 -3.51
N ARG A 96 13.72 -8.30 -3.54
CA ARG A 96 13.38 -7.48 -2.37
C ARG A 96 11.94 -7.72 -1.92
N ALA A 97 10.97 -7.61 -2.83
CA ALA A 97 9.56 -7.85 -2.50
C ALA A 97 9.34 -9.27 -2.01
N PHE A 98 10.00 -10.24 -2.66
CA PHE A 98 9.94 -11.65 -2.27
C PHE A 98 10.48 -11.86 -0.85
N ASN A 99 11.65 -11.34 -0.53
CA ASN A 99 12.25 -11.51 0.79
C ASN A 99 11.41 -10.87 1.90
N ILE A 100 10.92 -9.64 1.68
CA ILE A 100 10.03 -8.96 2.64
C ILE A 100 8.77 -9.78 2.85
N PHE A 101 8.16 -10.28 1.77
CA PHE A 101 6.96 -11.11 1.85
C PHE A 101 7.21 -12.40 2.65
N MET A 102 8.31 -13.11 2.37
CA MET A 102 8.66 -14.34 3.09
C MET A 102 8.94 -14.05 4.56
N GLU A 103 9.64 -12.96 4.88
CA GLU A 103 9.88 -12.54 6.26
C GLU A 103 8.55 -12.21 6.97
N MET A 104 7.64 -11.48 6.32
CA MET A 104 6.31 -11.21 6.87
C MET A 104 5.47 -12.48 7.04
N ALA A 105 5.58 -13.45 6.13
CA ALA A 105 4.87 -14.71 6.25
C ALA A 105 5.35 -15.53 7.47
N GLU A 106 6.62 -15.38 7.85
CA GLU A 106 7.18 -16.01 9.04
C GLU A 106 6.87 -15.23 10.33
N THR A 107 6.96 -13.90 10.31
CA THR A 107 6.85 -13.07 11.52
C THR A 107 5.43 -12.56 11.80
N GLU A 108 4.71 -12.15 10.75
CA GLU A 108 3.44 -11.42 10.82
C GLU A 108 2.42 -11.92 9.77
N PRO A 109 2.08 -13.22 9.73
CA PRO A 109 1.18 -13.77 8.72
C PRO A 109 -0.24 -13.17 8.78
N GLU A 110 -0.68 -12.74 9.97
CA GLU A 110 -1.97 -12.08 10.17
C GLU A 110 -2.07 -10.73 9.45
N GLU A 111 -0.94 -10.03 9.27
CA GLU A 111 -0.88 -8.77 8.52
C GLU A 111 -1.09 -9.03 7.03
N LEU A 112 -0.49 -10.10 6.49
CA LEU A 112 -0.68 -10.50 5.09
C LEU A 112 -2.13 -10.89 4.81
N ASP A 113 -2.76 -11.60 5.73
CA ASP A 113 -4.20 -11.90 5.67
C ASP A 113 -5.01 -10.60 5.61
N ARG A 114 -4.74 -9.63 6.51
CA ARG A 114 -5.45 -8.33 6.49
C ARG A 114 -5.24 -7.56 5.18
N MET A 115 -4.04 -7.60 4.61
CA MET A 115 -3.72 -6.88 3.37
C MET A 115 -4.38 -7.50 2.13
N PHE A 116 -4.42 -8.84 2.02
CA PHE A 116 -4.75 -9.52 0.76
C PHE A 116 -6.02 -10.37 0.77
N LYS A 117 -6.58 -10.71 1.94
CA LYS A 117 -7.74 -11.62 2.07
C LYS A 117 -9.08 -10.98 1.70
N GLY A 118 -9.16 -9.65 1.58
CA GLY A 118 -10.32 -9.00 0.95
C GLY A 118 -10.89 -7.73 1.58
N ASP A 119 -10.29 -7.15 2.63
CA ASP A 119 -10.86 -5.92 3.21
C ASP A 119 -10.59 -4.64 2.39
N VAL A 120 -9.79 -4.72 1.31
CA VAL A 120 -9.53 -3.60 0.38
C VAL A 120 -10.38 -3.69 -0.90
N SER A 121 -11.33 -4.64 -0.97
CA SER A 121 -12.21 -4.81 -2.15
C SER A 121 -13.60 -4.18 -2.04
N ASN A 122 -13.83 -3.33 -1.03
CA ASN A 122 -15.01 -2.47 -0.95
C ASN A 122 -14.63 -1.05 -0.46
N ALA A 123 -14.04 -0.25 -1.34
CA ALA A 123 -13.97 1.21 -1.20
C ALA A 123 -14.02 1.89 -2.58
#